data_AF-A0A0D0A9J1-F1
#
_entry.id   AF-A0A0D0A9J1-F1
#
_cell.length_a   1.000
_cell.length_b   1.000
_cell.length_c   1.000
_cell.angle_alpha   90.00
_cell.angle_beta   90.00
_cell.angle_gamma   90.00
#
_symmetry.space_group_name_H-M   'P 1'
#
loop_
_entity.id
_entity.type
_entity.pdbx_description
1 polymer ?
#
loop_
_entity_poly.entity_id
_entity_poly.type
_entity_poly.pdbx_seq_one_letter_code
_entity_poly.pdbx_strand_id
1 'polypeptide(L)'
;LLFQLRMEHTPLNKHLYCIAKKTIHYFIITCPQYMRQCHTLQIELGLQTNHIKNLLNNPKYIKPLLRFIASTRRMEQIFGNVTPPIDKEDEEI
;
A
#
# COMPACT_ATOMS: atom_id res chain seq x y z
N LEU A 1 24.50 30.88 -7.31
CA LEU A 1 24.28 30.66 -5.86
C LEU A 1 23.85 29.21 -5.64
N LEU A 2 24.79 28.28 -5.41
CA LEU A 2 24.51 26.89 -5.03
C LEU A 2 24.69 26.74 -3.51
N PHE A 3 23.77 27.34 -2.76
CA PHE A 3 23.77 27.30 -1.29
C PHE A 3 22.95 26.10 -0.83
N GLN A 4 23.48 24.86 -0.92
CA GLN A 4 22.83 23.73 -0.24
C GLN A 4 23.63 22.42 -0.18
N LEU A 5 24.95 22.43 -0.29
CA LEU A 5 25.77 21.20 -0.13
C LEU A 5 26.60 21.19 1.16
N ARG A 6 26.16 21.91 2.20
CA ARG A 6 26.72 21.83 3.56
C ARG A 6 25.61 21.96 4.58
N MET A 7 24.71 21.00 4.51
CA MET A 7 23.64 20.87 5.46
C MET A 7 23.82 19.46 6.01
N GLU A 8 24.32 19.35 7.26
CA GLU A 8 24.19 18.19 8.15
C GLU A 8 22.70 17.93 8.44
N HIS A 9 21.95 17.79 7.36
CA HIS A 9 20.51 17.77 7.33
C HIS A 9 20.13 16.31 7.16
N THR A 10 19.98 15.68 8.32
CA THR A 10 19.27 14.42 8.54
C THR A 10 17.91 14.30 7.82
N PRO A 11 17.16 15.37 7.42
CA PRO A 11 15.94 15.21 6.65
C PRO A 11 16.17 14.60 5.27
N LEU A 12 17.26 14.94 4.57
CA LEU A 12 17.49 14.45 3.21
C LEU A 12 17.88 12.97 3.25
N ASN A 13 18.77 12.57 4.16
CA ASN A 13 19.16 11.17 4.29
C ASN A 13 18.00 10.30 4.81
N LYS A 14 17.15 10.82 5.70
CA LYS A 14 15.91 10.16 6.14
C LYS A 14 14.90 10.03 5.00
N HIS A 15 14.75 11.07 4.18
CA HIS A 15 13.88 11.05 3.01
C HIS A 15 14.38 10.04 1.96
N LEU A 16 15.69 10.04 1.67
CA LEU A 16 16.34 9.07 0.79
C LEU A 16 16.24 7.65 1.35
N TYR A 17 16.39 7.45 2.66
CA TYR A 17 16.18 6.16 3.33
C TYR A 17 14.72 5.67 3.20
N CYS A 18 13.74 6.55 3.37
CA CYS A 18 12.33 6.25 3.14
C CYS A 18 12.01 5.94 1.66
N ILE A 19 12.71 6.56 0.71
CA ILE A 19 12.60 6.24 -0.72
C ILE A 19 13.25 4.88 -1.01
N ALA A 20 14.43 4.62 -0.45
CA ALA A 20 15.22 3.41 -0.68
C ALA A 20 14.60 2.14 -0.04
N LYS A 21 13.85 2.29 1.06
CA LYS A 21 13.12 1.20 1.72
C LYS A 21 11.60 1.28 1.57
N LYS A 22 11.10 1.70 0.40
CA LYS A 22 9.68 1.47 0.03
C LYS A 22 9.46 -0.02 -0.25
N THR A 23 9.48 -0.84 0.80
CA THR A 23 9.13 -2.25 0.74
C THR A 23 7.63 -2.40 0.52
N ILE A 24 7.21 -3.57 0.01
CA ILE A 24 5.78 -3.93 -0.08
C ILE A 24 5.11 -3.79 1.30
N HIS A 25 5.83 -4.11 2.38
CA HIS A 25 5.38 -3.88 3.76
C HIS A 25 4.97 -2.44 4.00
N TYR A 26 5.87 -1.51 3.72
CA TYR A 26 5.63 -0.10 3.96
C TYR A 26 4.44 0.41 3.15
N PHE A 27 4.34 -0.04 1.89
CA PHE A 27 3.23 0.32 1.00
C PHE A 27 1.87 -0.13 1.56
N ILE A 28 1.77 -1.36 2.05
CA ILE A 28 0.51 -1.96 2.51
C ILE A 28 0.12 -1.47 3.91
N ILE A 29 1.08 -1.29 4.82
CA ILE A 29 0.79 -1.12 6.25
C ILE A 29 0.92 0.33 6.72
N THR A 30 1.91 1.09 6.21
CA THR A 30 2.33 2.34 6.87
C THR A 30 2.42 3.54 5.92
N CYS A 31 2.00 3.40 4.66
CA CYS A 31 2.20 4.44 3.66
C CYS A 31 1.34 5.68 3.97
N PRO A 32 1.95 6.85 4.27
CA PRO A 32 1.20 8.06 4.62
C PRO A 32 0.28 8.55 3.49
N GLN A 33 0.69 8.31 2.24
CA GLN A 33 -0.05 8.71 1.06
C GLN A 33 -1.37 7.93 0.90
N TYR A 34 -1.43 6.70 1.41
CA TYR A 34 -2.57 5.80 1.25
C TYR A 34 -3.18 5.40 2.60
N MET A 35 -3.06 6.24 3.63
CA MET A 35 -3.49 5.90 5.00
C MET A 35 -4.94 5.43 5.08
N ARG A 36 -5.84 6.03 4.30
CA ARG A 36 -7.25 5.62 4.26
C ARG A 36 -7.39 4.20 3.72
N GLN A 37 -6.74 3.91 2.61
CA GLN A 37 -6.73 2.60 1.98
C GLN A 37 -6.07 1.55 2.90
N CYS A 38 -4.95 1.90 3.56
CA CYS A 38 -4.28 1.04 4.52
C CYS A 38 -5.18 0.73 5.72
N HIS A 39 -5.91 1.72 6.24
CA HIS A 39 -6.84 1.53 7.36
C HIS A 39 -8.02 0.64 6.98
N THR A 40 -8.62 0.83 5.81
CA THR A 40 -9.68 -0.06 5.30
C THR A 40 -9.18 -1.50 5.17
N LEU A 41 -7.97 -1.67 4.61
CA LEU A 41 -7.36 -2.99 4.46
C LEU A 41 -7.07 -3.65 5.83
N GLN A 42 -6.64 -2.87 6.83
CA GLN A 42 -6.42 -3.35 8.20
C GLN A 42 -7.71 -3.77 8.90
N ILE A 43 -8.82 -3.04 8.70
CA ILE A 43 -10.13 -3.44 9.23
C ILE A 43 -10.56 -4.78 8.63
N GLU A 44 -10.40 -4.95 7.31
CA GLU A 44 -10.87 -6.13 6.60
C GLU A 44 -10.06 -7.40 6.93
N LEU A 45 -8.74 -7.26 7.10
CA LEU A 45 -7.83 -8.39 7.26
C LEU A 45 -7.31 -8.59 8.69
N GLY A 46 -7.51 -7.60 9.57
CA GLY A 46 -7.03 -7.61 10.95
C GLY A 46 -5.51 -7.79 11.05
N LEU A 47 -5.08 -8.64 11.98
CA LEU A 47 -3.65 -8.91 12.24
C LEU A 47 -2.89 -9.48 11.04
N GLN A 48 -3.60 -10.09 10.07
CA GLN A 48 -2.98 -10.71 8.91
C GLN A 48 -2.36 -9.69 7.95
N THR A 49 -2.74 -8.41 8.02
CA THR A 49 -2.09 -7.35 7.22
C THR A 49 -0.61 -7.22 7.51
N ASN A 50 -0.18 -7.53 8.73
CA ASN A 50 1.22 -7.41 9.15
C ASN A 50 2.08 -8.60 8.66
N HIS A 51 1.45 -9.71 8.26
CA HIS A 51 2.11 -10.91 7.78
C HIS A 51 2.07 -10.99 6.25
N ILE A 52 2.94 -10.24 5.57
CA ILE A 52 2.97 -10.14 4.10
C ILE A 52 3.03 -11.50 3.40
N LYS A 53 3.80 -12.45 3.95
CA LYS A 53 3.89 -13.80 3.38
C LYS A 53 2.51 -14.48 3.32
N ASN A 54 1.70 -14.32 4.36
CA ASN A 54 0.36 -14.88 4.40
C ASN A 54 -0.56 -14.11 3.44
N LEU A 55 -0.40 -12.80 3.39
CA LEU A 55 -1.18 -11.92 2.52
C LEU A 55 -1.02 -12.24 1.03
N LEU A 56 0.20 -12.57 0.60
CA LEU A 56 0.53 -12.85 -0.81
C LEU A 56 0.28 -14.31 -1.20
N ASN A 57 0.28 -15.24 -0.25
CA ASN A 57 0.13 -16.67 -0.54
C ASN A 57 -1.28 -17.21 -0.30
N ASN A 58 -2.13 -16.51 0.45
CA ASN A 58 -3.46 -17.00 0.78
C ASN A 58 -4.52 -16.37 -0.16
N PRO A 59 -5.24 -17.17 -0.96
CA PRO A 59 -6.24 -16.65 -1.90
C PRO A 59 -7.34 -15.82 -1.22
N LYS A 60 -7.64 -16.10 0.05
CA LYS A 60 -8.60 -15.32 0.86
C LYS A 60 -8.20 -13.84 1.00
N TYR A 61 -6.90 -13.55 1.01
CA TYR A 61 -6.39 -12.19 1.25
C TYR A 61 -5.95 -11.47 -0.03
N ILE A 62 -5.76 -12.22 -1.13
CA ILE A 62 -5.39 -11.65 -2.43
C ILE A 62 -6.46 -10.69 -2.93
N LYS A 63 -7.75 -11.03 -2.82
CA LYS A 63 -8.85 -10.20 -3.31
C LYS A 63 -8.94 -8.84 -2.57
N PRO A 64 -8.96 -8.80 -1.23
CA PRO A 64 -8.82 -7.55 -0.46
C PRO A 64 -7.57 -6.74 -0.83
N LEU A 65 -6.43 -7.41 -1.00
CA LEU A 65 -5.17 -6.75 -1.36
C LEU A 65 -5.23 -6.11 -2.76
N LEU A 66 -5.81 -6.80 -3.75
CA LEU A 66 -5.98 -6.25 -5.10
C LEU A 66 -6.94 -5.06 -5.10
N ARG A 67 -8.02 -5.11 -4.30
CA ARG A 67 -8.92 -3.97 -4.10
C ARG A 67 -8.21 -2.78 -3.48
N PHE A 68 -7.35 -3.01 -2.48
CA PHE A 68 -6.47 -1.98 -1.93
C PHE A 68 -5.56 -1.37 -3.02
N ILE A 69 -4.85 -2.21 -3.79
CA ILE A 69 -3.94 -1.73 -4.85
C ILE A 69 -4.71 -0.89 -5.87
N ALA A 70 -5.88 -1.35 -6.32
CA ALA A 70 -6.73 -0.60 -7.23
C ALA A 70 -7.18 0.75 -6.64
N SER A 71 -7.57 0.77 -5.37
CA SER A 71 -7.97 2.01 -4.67
C SER A 71 -6.84 3.04 -4.51
N THR A 72 -5.58 2.63 -4.63
CA THR A 72 -4.43 3.56 -4.65
C THR A 72 -4.27 4.26 -5.99
N ARG A 73 -4.91 3.76 -7.06
CA ARG A 73 -4.81 4.25 -8.46
C ARG A 73 -3.38 4.29 -9.03
N ARG A 74 -2.39 3.79 -8.30
CA ARG A 74 -0.98 3.86 -8.68
C ARG A 74 -0.68 3.11 -9.98
N MET A 75 -1.45 2.06 -10.26
CA MET A 75 -1.28 1.20 -11.43
C MET A 75 -2.09 1.67 -12.64
N GLU A 76 -2.92 2.71 -12.51
CA GLU A 76 -3.80 3.17 -13.60
C GLU A 76 -3.03 3.67 -14.82
N GLN A 77 -1.85 4.26 -14.61
CA GLN A 77 -1.00 4.73 -15.71
C GLN A 77 -0.50 3.59 -16.61
N ILE A 78 -0.39 2.36 -16.09
CA ILE A 78 0.18 1.21 -16.81
C ILE A 78 -0.93 0.29 -17.31
N PHE A 79 -1.93 0.03 -16.47
CA PHE A 79 -2.95 -1.00 -16.72
C PHE A 79 -4.35 -0.41 -16.99
N GLY A 80 -4.52 0.91 -16.95
CA GLY A 80 -5.85 1.55 -16.98
C GLY A 80 -6.64 1.33 -15.69
N ASN A 81 -7.96 1.46 -15.74
CA ASN A 81 -8.79 1.27 -14.55
C ASN A 81 -8.75 -0.20 -14.09
N VAL A 82 -8.11 -0.44 -12.94
CA VAL A 82 -7.94 -1.75 -12.32
C VAL A 82 -8.92 -2.02 -11.17
N THR A 83 -9.97 -1.20 -11.03
CA THR A 83 -10.98 -1.38 -9.99
C THR A 83 -11.72 -2.70 -10.22
N PRO A 84 -11.63 -3.66 -9.27
CA PRO A 84 -12.36 -4.91 -9.42
C PRO A 84 -13.87 -4.66 -9.42
N PRO A 85 -14.66 -5.44 -10.18
CA PRO A 85 -16.12 -5.40 -10.10
C PRO A 85 -16.55 -5.57 -8.64
N ILE A 86 -17.57 -4.82 -8.21
CA ILE A 86 -18.15 -5.00 -6.88
C ILE A 86 -18.87 -6.35 -6.91
N ASP A 87 -18.32 -7.33 -6.20
CA ASP A 87 -18.97 -8.62 -6.03
C ASP A 87 -20.26 -8.40 -5.23
N LYS A 88 -21.39 -8.75 -5.85
CA LYS A 88 -22.70 -8.82 -5.19
C LYS A 88 -22.94 -10.26 -4.74
N GLU A 89 -22.11 -10.78 -3.84
CA GLU A 89 -22.21 -12.12 -3.23
C GLU A 89 -21.34 -11.97 -1.96
N ASP A 90 -21.89 -11.82 -0.75
CA ASP A 90 -22.57 -12.86 0.02
C ASP A 90 -23.94 -12.41 0.58
N GLU A 91 -25.00 -12.71 -0.16
CA GLU A 91 -26.34 -12.94 0.40
C GLU A 91 -26.61 -14.43 0.18
N GLU A 92 -25.89 -15.27 0.93
CA GLU A 92 -26.19 -16.70 1.04
C GLU A 92 -26.87 -16.92 2.40
N ILE A 93 -28.04 -17.55 2.30
CA ILE A 93 -29.13 -17.72 3.27
C ILE A 93 -28.69 -18.34 4.60
#